data_AF-A0A958IBC5-F1
#
_entry.id   AF-A0A958IBC5-F1
#
_cell.length_a   1.000
_cell.length_b   1.000
_cell.length_c   1.000
_cell.angle_alpha   90.00
_cell.angle_beta   90.00
_cell.angle_gamma   90.00
#
_symmetry.space_group_name_H-M   'P 1'
#
loop_
_entity.id
_entity.type
_entity.pdbx_description
1 polymer ?
#
loop_
_entity_poly.entity_id
_entity_poly.type
_entity_poly.pdbx_seq_one_letter_code
_entity_poly.pdbx_strand_id
1 'polypeptide(L)'
;TYGGIMTSQEWKEVVLPHLKTREDWVKGLISLINTMGWGYHTVLDLSSERAVFRNYNDFEDLSYMRLYGQSDYPVHWANSGGFTGLMQLIYSTGLVNGDPIHTEEGFRKMRRSTSRYKTRMTKSIACGDDYLEVEIFR
;
A
#
# COMPACT_ATOMS: atom_id res chain seq x y z
N THR A 1 -6.58 3.39 -10.08
CA THR A 1 -5.61 3.89 -9.07
C THR A 1 -6.33 4.05 -7.74
N TYR A 2 -5.63 3.97 -6.59
CA TYR A 2 -6.28 4.12 -5.27
C TYR A 2 -7.06 5.43 -5.15
N GLY A 3 -6.51 6.54 -5.67
CA GLY A 3 -7.20 7.82 -5.69
C GLY A 3 -8.55 7.80 -6.43
N GLY A 4 -8.65 7.09 -7.56
CA GLY A 4 -9.92 6.97 -8.29
C GLY A 4 -10.97 6.20 -7.50
N ILE A 5 -10.57 5.12 -6.81
CA ILE A 5 -11.47 4.32 -5.98
C ILE A 5 -11.98 5.14 -4.80
N MET A 6 -11.09 5.87 -4.11
CA MET A 6 -11.47 6.69 -2.96
C MET A 6 -12.43 7.84 -3.30
N THR A 7 -12.50 8.22 -4.58
CA THR A 7 -13.39 9.28 -5.07
C THR A 7 -14.70 8.76 -5.64
N SER A 8 -14.83 7.44 -5.80
CA SER A 8 -16.02 6.77 -6.32
C SER A 8 -17.22 6.93 -5.40
N GLN A 9 -18.43 6.78 -5.96
CA GLN A 9 -19.66 6.88 -5.19
C GLN A 9 -19.79 5.71 -4.22
N GLU A 10 -19.41 4.51 -4.67
CA GLU A 10 -19.42 3.27 -3.92
C GLU A 10 -18.53 3.37 -2.67
N TRP A 11 -17.34 3.97 -2.81
CA TRP A 11 -16.47 4.21 -1.65
C TRP A 11 -17.10 5.17 -0.65
N LYS A 12 -17.71 6.26 -1.13
CA LYS A 12 -18.34 7.28 -0.27
C LYS A 12 -19.55 6.75 0.47
N GLU A 13 -20.34 5.89 -0.16
CA GLU A 13 -21.57 5.34 0.43
C GLU A 13 -21.29 4.16 1.35
N VAL A 14 -20.39 3.26 0.97
CA VAL A 14 -20.21 1.98 1.67
C VAL A 14 -19.01 1.99 2.61
N VAL A 15 -17.88 2.59 2.22
CA VAL A 15 -16.63 2.44 2.96
C VAL A 15 -16.37 3.63 3.88
N LEU A 16 -16.51 4.85 3.35
CA LEU A 16 -16.21 6.11 4.05
C LEU A 16 -16.91 6.25 5.42
N PRO A 17 -18.18 5.83 5.62
CA PRO A 17 -18.84 5.93 6.93
C PRO A 17 -18.15 5.13 8.05
N HIS A 18 -17.31 4.16 7.70
CA HIS A 18 -16.58 3.32 8.63
C HIS A 18 -15.15 3.81 8.92
N LEU A 19 -14.65 4.82 8.19
CA LEU A 19 -13.28 5.31 8.31
C LEU A 19 -13.21 6.48 9.30
N LYS A 20 -12.69 6.25 10.51
CA LYS A 20 -12.62 7.28 11.58
C LYS A 20 -11.22 7.85 11.75
N THR A 21 -10.21 7.03 11.53
CA THR A 21 -8.78 7.35 11.69
C THR A 21 -8.04 7.17 10.38
N ARG A 22 -6.86 7.78 10.22
CA ARG A 22 -6.02 7.56 9.01
C ARG A 22 -5.63 6.09 8.86
N GLU A 23 -5.48 5.41 9.98
CA GLU A 23 -5.17 4.00 10.07
C GLU A 23 -6.31 3.14 9.49
N ASP A 24 -7.57 3.55 9.68
CA ASP A 24 -8.73 2.88 9.08
C ASP A 24 -8.70 2.97 7.55
N TRP A 25 -8.24 4.09 7.00
CA TRP A 25 -8.09 4.24 5.54
C TRP A 25 -7.07 3.26 4.96
N VAL A 26 -5.94 3.07 5.64
CA VAL A 26 -4.90 2.10 5.23
C VAL A 26 -5.49 0.69 5.25
N LYS A 27 -6.16 0.32 6.35
CA LYS A 27 -6.80 -0.99 6.51
C LYS A 27 -7.91 -1.22 5.50
N GLY A 28 -8.74 -0.21 5.23
CA GLY A 28 -9.82 -0.29 4.25
C GLY A 28 -9.31 -0.53 2.83
N LEU A 29 -8.25 0.18 2.44
CA LEU A 29 -7.61 -0.04 1.14
C LEU A 29 -6.92 -1.40 1.05
N ILE A 30 -6.32 -1.89 2.14
CA ILE A 30 -5.74 -3.24 2.15
C ILE A 30 -6.79 -4.33 2.03
N SER A 31 -7.94 -4.17 2.69
CA SER A 31 -9.08 -5.08 2.51
C SER A 31 -9.54 -5.12 1.06
N LEU A 32 -9.51 -3.99 0.35
CA LEU A 32 -9.79 -3.95 -1.08
C LEU A 32 -8.72 -4.68 -1.91
N ILE A 33 -7.44 -4.50 -1.61
CA ILE A 33 -6.35 -5.21 -2.32
C ILE A 33 -6.52 -6.73 -2.14
N ASN A 34 -6.89 -7.18 -0.95
CA ASN A 34 -7.17 -8.60 -0.69
C ASN A 34 -8.28 -9.16 -1.59
N THR A 35 -9.23 -8.34 -2.03
CA THR A 35 -10.27 -8.79 -2.98
C THR A 35 -9.76 -8.96 -4.42
N MET A 36 -8.61 -8.37 -4.76
CA MET A 36 -8.00 -8.47 -6.09
C MET A 36 -7.19 -9.77 -6.28
N GLY A 37 -6.93 -10.52 -5.19
CA GLY A 37 -6.28 -11.82 -5.26
C GLY A 37 -4.75 -11.79 -5.44
N TRP A 38 -4.08 -10.69 -5.09
CA TRP A 38 -2.61 -10.58 -5.15
C TRP A 38 -1.89 -11.18 -3.93
N GLY A 39 -2.62 -11.93 -3.11
CA GLY A 39 -2.18 -12.49 -1.85
C GLY A 39 -3.03 -11.98 -0.68
N TYR A 40 -2.65 -12.36 0.54
CA TYR A 40 -3.29 -11.94 1.77
C TYR A 40 -2.41 -10.89 2.48
N HIS A 41 -2.78 -9.64 2.29
CA HIS A 41 -2.11 -8.47 2.84
C HIS A 41 -2.65 -8.15 4.24
N THR A 42 -1.74 -7.92 5.18
CA THR A 42 -2.05 -7.52 6.55
C THR A 42 -1.09 -6.44 7.04
N VAL A 43 -1.57 -5.63 7.98
CA VAL A 43 -0.79 -4.55 8.63
C VAL A 43 -0.46 -5.00 10.04
N LEU A 44 0.82 -5.02 10.39
CA LEU A 44 1.28 -5.40 11.73
C LEU A 44 1.55 -4.21 12.63
N ASP A 45 2.11 -3.16 12.05
CA ASP A 45 2.35 -1.90 12.74
C ASP A 45 1.99 -0.76 11.79
N LEU A 46 1.40 0.30 12.33
CA LEU A 46 0.92 1.42 11.54
C LEU A 46 0.92 2.72 12.34
N SER A 47 1.68 3.68 11.85
CA SER A 47 1.73 5.05 12.31
C SER A 47 2.08 5.97 11.13
N SER A 48 2.03 7.29 11.34
CA SER A 48 2.49 8.23 10.32
C SER A 48 3.98 8.15 10.00
N GLU A 49 4.79 7.60 10.89
CA GLU A 49 6.27 7.55 10.73
C GLU A 49 6.76 6.19 10.24
N ARG A 50 6.05 5.12 10.61
CA ARG A 50 6.43 3.74 10.33
C ARG A 50 5.21 2.86 10.10
N ALA A 51 5.30 1.98 9.11
CA ALA A 51 4.33 0.93 8.86
C ALA A 51 5.03 -0.38 8.46
N VAL A 52 4.52 -1.50 8.95
CA VAL A 52 4.99 -2.85 8.60
C VAL A 52 3.83 -3.63 7.97
N PHE A 53 4.02 -4.04 6.73
CA PHE A 53 3.07 -4.82 5.96
C PHE A 53 3.60 -6.22 5.75
N ARG A 54 2.71 -7.21 5.78
CA ARG A 54 3.00 -8.57 5.35
C ARG A 54 2.05 -8.99 4.24
N ASN A 55 2.56 -9.77 3.29
CA ASN A 55 1.75 -10.45 2.31
C ASN A 55 2.04 -11.96 2.35
N TYR A 56 0.98 -12.75 2.51
CA TYR A 56 1.05 -14.20 2.41
C TYR A 56 0.53 -14.65 1.06
N ASN A 57 1.15 -15.67 0.47
CA ASN A 57 0.84 -16.14 -0.89
C ASN A 57 0.96 -15.02 -1.93
N ASP A 58 2.06 -14.28 -1.86
CA ASP A 58 2.29 -13.16 -2.76
C ASP A 58 2.35 -13.62 -4.22
N PHE A 59 1.53 -12.99 -5.06
CA PHE A 59 1.51 -13.27 -6.49
C PHE A 59 2.84 -12.94 -7.18
N GLU A 60 3.51 -11.85 -6.80
CA GLU A 60 4.73 -11.38 -7.47
C GLU A 60 5.91 -12.34 -7.20
N ASP A 61 6.18 -12.64 -5.94
CA ASP A 61 7.23 -13.59 -5.54
C ASP A 61 6.96 -15.00 -6.09
N LEU A 62 5.73 -15.52 -5.99
CA LEU A 62 5.40 -16.85 -6.50
C LEU A 62 5.53 -16.93 -8.02
N SER A 63 5.13 -15.88 -8.73
CA SER A 63 5.30 -15.79 -10.19
C SER A 63 6.79 -15.71 -10.57
N TYR A 64 7.57 -14.94 -9.83
CA TYR A 64 9.02 -14.87 -10.01
C TYR A 64 9.65 -16.24 -9.84
N MET A 65 9.33 -16.95 -8.75
CA MET A 65 9.86 -18.29 -8.50
C MET A 65 9.55 -19.29 -9.62
N ARG A 66 8.34 -19.22 -10.19
CA ARG A 66 7.92 -20.08 -11.29
C ARG A 66 8.69 -19.80 -12.59
N LEU A 67 9.09 -18.55 -12.81
CA LEU A 67 9.74 -18.12 -14.06
C LEU A 67 11.27 -18.16 -13.99
N TYR A 68 11.83 -17.80 -12.84
CA TYR A 68 13.27 -17.52 -12.67
C TYR A 68 13.93 -18.33 -11.54
N GLY A 69 13.14 -19.04 -10.72
CA GLY A 69 13.65 -19.76 -9.56
C GLY A 69 13.81 -18.86 -8.33
N GLN A 70 14.63 -19.31 -7.37
CA GLN A 70 14.89 -18.56 -6.15
C GLN A 70 15.70 -17.28 -6.44
N SER A 71 15.48 -16.26 -5.61
CA SER A 71 16.21 -14.99 -5.66
C SER A 71 17.08 -14.82 -4.42
N ASP A 72 18.27 -14.26 -4.60
CA ASP A 72 19.17 -13.88 -3.50
C ASP A 72 18.72 -12.59 -2.79
N TYR A 73 17.75 -11.86 -3.35
CA TYR A 73 17.23 -10.61 -2.81
C TYR A 73 15.71 -10.47 -3.02
N PRO A 74 15.01 -9.67 -2.20
CA PRO A 74 13.57 -9.43 -2.36
C PRO A 74 13.18 -8.87 -3.74
N VAL A 75 12.11 -9.40 -4.35
CA VAL A 75 11.70 -9.06 -5.74
C VAL A 75 10.29 -8.49 -5.87
N HIS A 76 9.61 -8.23 -4.76
CA HIS A 76 8.24 -7.74 -4.74
C HIS A 76 8.14 -6.22 -4.90
N TRP A 77 8.55 -5.74 -6.08
CA TRP A 77 8.62 -4.32 -6.42
C TRP A 77 7.24 -3.67 -6.50
N ALA A 78 6.25 -4.37 -7.07
CA ALA A 78 4.90 -3.85 -7.22
C ALA A 78 4.22 -3.66 -5.86
N ASN A 79 4.30 -4.65 -4.97
CA ASN A 79 3.74 -4.54 -3.62
C ASN A 79 4.42 -3.44 -2.82
N SER A 80 5.76 -3.39 -2.86
CA SER A 80 6.54 -2.36 -2.17
C SER A 80 6.20 -0.95 -2.62
N GLY A 81 6.09 -0.74 -3.94
CA GLY A 81 5.65 0.52 -4.51
C GLY A 81 4.21 0.87 -4.12
N GLY A 82 3.33 -0.13 -4.11
CA GLY A 82 1.93 -0.03 -3.69
C GLY A 82 1.80 0.46 -2.24
N PHE A 83 2.48 -0.18 -1.29
CA PHE A 83 2.45 0.20 0.13
C PHE A 83 3.06 1.59 0.38
N THR A 84 4.14 1.92 -0.32
CA THR A 84 4.77 3.24 -0.22
C THR A 84 3.84 4.33 -0.73
N GLY A 85 3.22 4.10 -1.90
CA GLY A 85 2.24 5.01 -2.48
C GLY A 85 0.99 5.17 -1.61
N LEU A 86 0.54 4.09 -0.95
CA LEU A 86 -0.56 4.10 0.01
C LEU A 86 -0.25 5.01 1.20
N MET A 87 0.91 4.83 1.83
CA MET A 87 1.36 5.68 2.95
C MET A 87 1.49 7.14 2.52
N GLN A 88 2.05 7.39 1.35
CA GLN A 88 2.18 8.74 0.81
C GLN A 88 0.79 9.37 0.56
N LEU A 89 -0.13 8.63 -0.03
CA LEU A 89 -1.48 9.11 -0.31
C LEU A 89 -2.22 9.48 0.97
N ILE A 90 -2.19 8.63 2.00
CA ILE A 90 -2.98 8.82 3.22
C ILE A 90 -2.37 9.89 4.14
N TYR A 91 -1.05 9.90 4.31
CA TYR A 91 -0.39 10.77 5.30
C TYR A 91 0.17 12.07 4.71
N SER A 92 0.15 12.24 3.40
CA SER A 92 0.75 13.41 2.73
C SER A 92 -0.25 14.21 1.90
N THR A 93 -1.49 13.73 1.79
CA THR A 93 -2.57 14.45 1.11
C THR A 93 -3.70 14.77 2.10
N GLY A 94 -4.47 15.82 1.79
CA GLY A 94 -5.69 16.18 2.51
C GLY A 94 -6.89 15.31 2.17
N LEU A 95 -6.74 14.23 1.38
CA LEU A 95 -7.86 13.43 0.89
C LEU A 95 -8.63 12.73 2.03
N VAL A 96 -7.93 12.37 3.11
CA VAL A 96 -8.56 11.88 4.34
C VAL A 96 -9.49 12.93 4.98
N ASN A 97 -9.22 14.21 4.75
CA ASN A 97 -10.01 15.33 5.27
C ASN A 97 -11.05 15.84 4.25
N GLY A 98 -11.25 15.16 3.12
CA GLY A 98 -12.22 15.55 2.09
C GLY A 98 -11.69 16.55 1.04
N ASP A 99 -10.39 16.85 1.03
CA ASP A 99 -9.83 17.74 0.01
C ASP A 99 -9.78 17.05 -1.37
N PRO A 100 -10.35 17.65 -2.43
CA PRO A 100 -10.36 17.05 -3.76
C PRO A 100 -8.95 16.93 -4.37
N ILE A 101 -8.49 15.71 -4.66
CA ILE A 101 -7.30 15.45 -5.52
C ILE A 101 -7.67 15.57 -7.02
N HIS A 102 -8.83 16.14 -7.36
CA HIS A 102 -9.32 16.17 -8.74
C HIS A 102 -8.68 17.25 -9.63
N THR A 103 -7.81 18.09 -9.08
CA THR A 103 -7.05 19.05 -9.89
C THR A 103 -5.67 18.48 -10.23
N GLU A 104 -5.17 18.78 -11.43
CA GLU A 104 -3.80 18.47 -11.82
C GLU A 104 -2.78 19.03 -10.81
N GLU A 105 -3.12 20.15 -10.15
CA GLU A 105 -2.36 20.71 -9.04
C GLU A 105 -2.38 19.88 -7.76
N GLY A 106 -3.49 19.22 -7.43
CA GLY A 106 -3.57 18.27 -6.30
C GLY A 106 -2.69 17.04 -6.53
N PHE A 107 -2.72 16.48 -7.74
CA PHE A 107 -1.80 15.42 -8.15
C PHE A 107 -0.34 15.89 -8.19
N ARG A 108 -0.06 17.09 -8.68
CA ARG A 108 1.29 17.68 -8.68
C ARG A 108 1.78 17.97 -7.25
N LYS A 109 0.93 18.44 -6.35
CA LYS A 109 1.28 18.65 -4.92
C LYS A 109 1.54 17.34 -4.21
N MET A 110 0.79 16.27 -4.49
CA MET A 110 1.07 14.92 -3.99
C MET A 110 2.41 14.40 -4.52
N ARG A 111 2.68 14.55 -5.83
CA ARG A 111 3.96 14.14 -6.44
C ARG A 111 5.15 14.98 -5.96
N ARG A 112 4.90 16.23 -5.55
CA ARG A 112 5.88 17.16 -4.97
C ARG A 112 5.92 17.12 -3.44
N SER A 113 5.06 16.33 -2.78
CA SER A 113 5.01 16.30 -1.32
C SER A 113 6.32 15.73 -0.79
N THR A 114 6.95 16.48 0.11
CA THR A 114 8.31 16.23 0.64
C THR A 114 8.39 15.07 1.65
N SER A 115 7.28 14.39 1.92
CA SER A 115 7.21 13.19 2.74
C SER A 115 7.93 12.03 2.04
N ARG A 116 9.21 11.87 2.37
CA ARG A 116 10.08 10.83 1.81
C ARG A 116 9.86 9.51 2.54
N TYR A 117 8.69 8.90 2.38
CA TYR A 117 8.55 7.50 2.78
C TYR A 117 9.56 6.68 1.98
N LYS A 118 10.38 5.94 2.70
CA LYS A 118 11.33 4.98 2.18
C LYS A 118 10.80 3.58 2.42
N THR A 119 11.24 2.67 1.57
CA THR A 119 10.82 1.28 1.58
C THR A 119 12.02 0.42 1.90
N ARG A 120 11.83 -0.53 2.82
CA ARG A 120 12.77 -1.61 3.10
C ARG A 120 12.01 -2.92 2.98
N MET A 121 12.36 -3.71 1.98
CA MET A 121 11.90 -5.09 1.84
C MET A 121 12.71 -5.95 2.81
N THR A 122 12.06 -6.51 3.83
CA THR A 122 12.74 -7.25 4.91
C THR A 122 12.68 -8.75 4.71
N LYS A 123 11.61 -9.27 4.07
CA LYS A 123 11.41 -10.70 3.79
C LYS A 123 10.74 -10.93 2.45
N SER A 124 11.05 -12.05 1.81
CA SER A 124 10.59 -12.40 0.45
C SER A 124 10.39 -13.90 0.32
N ILE A 125 9.25 -14.31 -0.20
CA ILE A 125 8.97 -15.73 -0.48
C ILE A 125 9.95 -16.26 -1.53
N ALA A 126 10.32 -15.41 -2.50
CA ALA A 126 11.33 -15.76 -3.51
C ALA A 126 12.73 -16.02 -2.91
N CYS A 127 13.01 -15.50 -1.72
CA CYS A 127 14.24 -15.73 -0.96
C CYS A 127 14.16 -16.93 0.01
N GLY A 128 13.01 -17.62 0.05
CA GLY A 128 12.77 -18.76 0.94
C GLY A 128 12.13 -18.40 2.28
N ASP A 129 11.67 -17.16 2.49
CA ASP A 129 10.85 -16.81 3.65
C ASP A 129 9.42 -17.35 3.53
N ASP A 130 8.74 -17.53 4.66
CA ASP A 130 7.33 -17.96 4.69
C ASP A 130 6.35 -16.90 4.16
N TYR A 131 6.78 -15.64 4.09
CA TYR A 131 5.95 -14.50 3.70
C TYR A 131 6.81 -13.34 3.24
N LEU A 132 6.18 -12.45 2.48
CA LEU A 132 6.73 -11.14 2.14
C LEU A 132 6.53 -10.18 3.31
N GLU A 133 7.55 -9.38 3.63
CA GLU A 133 7.46 -8.30 4.60
C GLU A 133 8.12 -7.04 4.08
N VAL A 134 7.38 -5.93 4.20
CA VAL A 134 7.82 -4.60 3.77
C VAL A 134 7.63 -3.64 4.92
N GLU A 135 8.70 -2.91 5.24
CA GLU A 135 8.67 -1.79 6.15
C GLU A 135 8.74 -0.47 5.38
N ILE A 136 7.80 0.42 5.70
CA ILE A 136 7.76 1.79 5.21
C ILE A 136 8.09 2.74 6.36
N PHE A 137 9.05 3.64 6.18
CA PHE A 137 9.48 4.58 7.22
C PHE A 137 9.86 5.95 6.65
N ARG A 138 9.87 6.99 7.48
CA ARG A 138 10.36 8.33 7.11
C ARG A 138 11.82 8.54 7.50
#